data_AF-A0A2M8NPN0-F1
#
_entry.id   AF-A0A2M8NPN0-F1
#
_cell.length_a   1.000
_cell.length_b   1.000
_cell.length_c   1.000
_cell.angle_alpha   90.00
_cell.angle_beta   90.00
_cell.angle_gamma   90.00
#
_symmetry.space_group_name_H-M   'P 1'
#
loop_
_entity.id
_entity.type
_entity.pdbx_description
1 polymer ?
#
loop_
_entity_poly.entity_id
_entity_poly.type
_entity_poly.pdbx_seq_one_letter_code
_entity_poly.pdbx_strand_id
1 'polypeptide(L)'
;MQLTEYQGALNELVQLDQNILSNAELGRDVALSINLYTDLLNVRAEALLLQTRLDQQRINTNSTIALVGTSAIAFIVAILVAYVLSRRILIPLHRLTMAAQKVDGGSLDHPPVVVQNKDEFATLADVFNQMTGRLRVFVDDLEQIVEVRTHDLSLAKAEAERANKIKSQFLASVSHELRTPLNAILNFTQFVSTGMFGEVNPKQVEMLNIVVDNGRHLLALINDILDVSKIEAGALDLFLEDDVDVITEI
;
A
#
# COMPACT_ATOMS: atom_id res chain seq x y z
N MET A 1 -136.25 35.41 36.34
CA MET A 1 -135.15 35.87 35.47
C MET A 1 -133.76 35.43 35.94
N GLN A 2 -133.54 35.16 37.24
CA GLN A 2 -132.21 34.78 37.78
C GLN A 2 -131.78 33.30 37.57
N LEU A 3 -132.71 32.34 37.36
CA LEU A 3 -132.35 30.92 37.24
C LEU A 3 -131.69 30.54 35.90
N THR A 4 -132.08 31.22 34.81
CA THR A 4 -131.60 30.95 33.45
C THR A 4 -130.17 31.47 33.23
N GLU A 5 -129.84 32.62 33.84
CA GLU A 5 -128.47 33.14 33.92
C GLU A 5 -127.56 32.22 34.74
N TYR A 6 -128.06 31.70 35.87
CA TYR A 6 -127.29 30.78 36.71
C TYR A 6 -126.98 29.45 36.00
N GLN A 7 -127.91 28.91 35.22
CA GLN A 7 -127.68 27.72 34.40
C GLN A 7 -126.70 27.96 33.24
N GLY A 8 -126.72 29.16 32.62
CA GLY A 8 -125.74 29.56 31.61
C GLY A 8 -124.33 29.63 32.18
N ALA A 9 -124.17 30.32 33.32
CA ALA A 9 -122.89 30.41 34.03
C ALA A 9 -122.37 29.04 34.49
N LEU A 10 -123.25 28.13 34.91
CA LEU A 10 -122.87 26.77 35.32
C LEU A 10 -122.38 25.92 34.14
N ASN A 11 -123.03 26.03 32.96
CA ASN A 11 -122.58 25.36 31.74
C ASN A 11 -121.25 25.91 31.22
N GLU A 12 -121.04 27.23 31.29
CA GLU A 12 -119.74 27.85 30.97
C GLU A 12 -118.64 27.38 31.92
N LEU A 13 -118.93 27.25 33.22
CA LEU A 13 -117.98 26.72 34.20
C LEU A 13 -117.63 25.24 33.95
N VAL A 14 -118.61 24.41 33.57
CA VAL A 14 -118.36 23.00 33.20
C VAL A 14 -117.56 22.89 31.92
N GLN A 15 -117.84 23.71 30.90
CA GLN A 15 -117.02 23.76 29.68
C GLN A 15 -115.60 24.28 29.97
N LEU A 16 -115.47 25.25 30.88
CA LEU A 16 -114.17 25.77 31.29
C LEU A 16 -113.35 24.68 32.01
N ASP A 17 -113.96 23.92 32.93
CA ASP A 17 -113.32 22.80 33.62
C ASP A 17 -112.89 21.70 32.63
N GLN A 18 -113.76 21.33 31.69
CA GLN A 18 -113.43 20.37 30.62
C GLN A 18 -112.28 20.87 29.72
N ASN A 19 -112.27 22.16 29.37
CA ASN A 19 -111.19 22.76 28.59
C ASN A 19 -109.88 22.82 29.38
N ILE A 20 -109.91 23.08 30.69
CA ILE A 20 -108.74 23.06 31.57
C ILE A 20 -108.17 21.65 31.67
N LEU A 21 -109.01 20.64 31.88
CA LEU A 21 -108.59 19.24 31.94
C LEU A 21 -108.00 18.78 30.59
N SER A 22 -108.65 19.12 29.48
CA SER A 22 -108.16 18.80 28.13
C SER A 22 -106.82 19.48 27.82
N ASN A 23 -106.65 20.75 28.21
CA ASN A 23 -105.37 21.46 28.06
C ASN A 23 -104.27 20.90 28.96
N ALA A 24 -104.62 20.45 30.18
CA ALA A 24 -103.68 19.82 31.10
C ALA A 24 -103.21 18.44 30.57
N GLU A 25 -104.11 17.64 29.99
CA GLU A 25 -103.77 16.38 29.30
C GLU A 25 -102.92 16.62 28.06
N LEU A 26 -103.28 17.60 27.22
CA LEU A 26 -102.48 17.98 26.06
C LEU A 26 -101.07 18.43 26.47
N GLY A 27 -100.95 19.25 27.52
CA GLY A 27 -99.65 19.69 28.06
C GLY A 27 -98.80 18.52 28.56
N ARG A 28 -99.43 17.52 29.18
CA ARG A 28 -98.76 16.27 29.62
C ARG A 28 -98.28 15.44 28.43
N ASP A 29 -99.11 15.25 27.40
CA ASP A 29 -98.75 14.51 26.19
C ASP A 29 -97.64 15.19 25.40
N VAL A 30 -97.68 16.53 25.30
CA VAL A 30 -96.60 17.33 24.72
C VAL A 30 -95.31 17.13 25.51
N ALA A 31 -95.33 17.23 26.84
CA ALA A 31 -94.15 17.00 27.67
C ALA A 31 -93.58 15.58 27.52
N LEU A 32 -94.44 14.56 27.45
CA LEU A 32 -94.03 13.18 27.19
C LEU A 32 -93.40 13.03 25.81
N SER A 33 -93.96 13.65 24.78
CA SER A 33 -93.40 13.62 23.42
C SER A 33 -92.03 14.30 23.36
N ILE A 34 -91.86 15.46 24.01
CA ILE A 34 -90.58 16.17 24.08
C ILE A 34 -89.50 15.32 24.75
N ASN A 35 -89.83 14.68 25.88
CA ASN A 35 -88.91 13.78 26.58
C ASN A 35 -88.54 12.59 25.69
N LEU A 36 -89.52 11.98 25.02
CA LEU A 36 -89.29 10.86 24.10
C LEU A 36 -88.40 11.26 22.91
N TYR A 37 -88.61 12.43 22.31
CA TYR A 37 -87.75 12.94 21.24
C TYR A 37 -86.34 13.26 21.74
N THR A 38 -86.21 13.82 22.93
CA THR A 38 -84.91 14.11 23.56
C THR A 38 -84.13 12.82 23.80
N ASP A 39 -84.77 11.79 24.36
CA ASP A 39 -84.16 10.48 24.58
C ASP A 39 -83.75 9.82 23.26
N LEU A 40 -84.61 9.88 22.23
CA LEU A 40 -84.31 9.34 20.90
C LEU A 40 -83.10 10.05 20.25
N LEU A 41 -83.02 11.37 20.37
CA LEU A 41 -81.90 12.16 19.87
C LEU A 41 -80.60 11.83 20.62
N ASN A 42 -80.66 11.67 21.94
CA ASN A 42 -79.51 11.28 22.76
C ASN A 42 -78.99 9.89 22.36
N VAL A 43 -79.87 8.89 22.26
CA VAL A 43 -79.50 7.54 21.79
C VAL A 43 -78.90 7.58 20.38
N ARG A 44 -79.46 8.39 19.48
CA ARG A 44 -78.93 8.53 18.12
C ARG A 44 -77.55 9.20 18.11
N ALA A 45 -77.33 10.22 18.94
CA ALA A 45 -76.04 10.89 19.07
C ALA A 45 -74.96 9.94 19.60
N GLU A 46 -75.27 9.15 20.63
CA GLU A 46 -74.36 8.12 21.16
C GLU A 46 -74.00 7.06 20.10
N ALA A 47 -74.99 6.60 19.33
CA ALA A 47 -74.77 5.64 18.26
C ALA A 47 -73.84 6.19 17.15
N LEU A 48 -74.03 7.46 16.76
CA LEU A 48 -73.16 8.13 15.79
C LEU A 48 -71.72 8.29 16.32
N LEU A 49 -71.56 8.71 17.58
CA LEU A 49 -70.24 8.83 18.21
C LEU A 49 -69.53 7.48 18.30
N LEU A 50 -70.25 6.41 18.64
CA LEU A 50 -69.70 5.06 18.66
C LEU A 50 -69.25 4.63 17.26
N GLN A 51 -70.07 4.88 16.24
CA GLN A 51 -69.72 4.59 14.85
C GLN A 51 -68.45 5.34 14.42
N THR A 52 -68.36 6.64 14.68
CA THR A 52 -67.16 7.44 14.37
C THR A 52 -65.91 6.90 15.08
N ARG A 53 -66.03 6.48 16.34
CA ARG A 53 -64.90 5.86 17.07
C ARG A 53 -64.46 4.54 16.44
N LEU A 54 -65.40 3.70 16.04
CA LEU A 54 -65.08 2.43 15.37
C LEU A 54 -64.38 2.66 14.02
N ASP A 55 -64.85 3.63 13.24
CA ASP A 55 -64.21 4.01 11.97
C ASP A 55 -62.81 4.56 12.20
N GLN A 56 -62.63 5.44 13.20
CA GLN A 56 -61.32 5.96 13.56
C GLN A 56 -60.37 4.85 14.03
N GLN A 57 -60.87 3.90 14.83
CA GLN A 57 -60.08 2.75 15.29
C GLN A 57 -59.67 1.86 14.11
N ARG A 58 -60.57 1.62 13.16
CA ARG A 58 -60.28 0.87 11.92
C ARG A 58 -59.21 1.56 11.09
N ILE A 59 -59.31 2.87 10.89
CA ILE A 59 -58.31 3.67 10.17
C ILE A 59 -56.96 3.58 10.87
N ASN A 60 -56.89 3.85 12.17
CA ASN A 60 -55.64 3.82 12.94
C ASN A 60 -54.97 2.43 12.90
N THR A 61 -55.77 1.36 13.02
CA THR A 61 -55.27 -0.02 12.96
C THR A 61 -54.69 -0.33 11.57
N ASN A 62 -55.42 0.00 10.51
CA ASN A 62 -54.95 -0.23 9.13
C ASN A 62 -53.69 0.58 8.82
N SER A 63 -53.62 1.85 9.24
CA SER A 63 -52.45 2.69 9.08
C SER A 63 -51.23 2.14 9.83
N THR A 64 -51.42 1.60 11.04
CA THR A 64 -50.34 0.97 11.82
C THR A 64 -49.81 -0.29 11.13
N ILE A 65 -50.71 -1.16 10.65
CA ILE A 65 -50.34 -2.37 9.90
C ILE A 65 -49.57 -2.01 8.63
N ALA A 66 -50.02 -1.00 7.89
CA ALA A 66 -49.35 -0.54 6.68
C ALA A 66 -47.92 -0.03 6.97
N LEU A 67 -47.74 0.78 8.02
CA LEU A 67 -46.43 1.32 8.41
C LEU A 67 -45.45 0.24 8.90
N VAL A 68 -45.93 -0.72 9.68
CA VAL A 68 -45.11 -1.86 10.10
C VAL A 68 -44.74 -2.73 8.88
N GLY A 69 -45.69 -2.97 7.99
CA GLY A 69 -45.47 -3.73 6.75
C GLY A 69 -44.42 -3.09 5.84
N THR A 70 -44.51 -1.78 5.59
CA THR A 70 -43.51 -1.06 4.77
C THR A 70 -42.14 -1.05 5.43
N SER A 71 -42.07 -0.86 6.75
CA SER A 71 -40.81 -0.90 7.51
C SER A 71 -40.16 -2.28 7.45
N ALA A 72 -40.94 -3.35 7.58
CA ALA A 72 -40.44 -4.72 7.47
C ALA A 72 -39.88 -5.01 6.07
N ILE A 73 -40.58 -4.58 5.01
CA ILE A 73 -40.11 -4.72 3.63
C ILE A 73 -38.81 -3.93 3.43
N ALA A 74 -38.75 -2.68 3.89
CA ALA A 74 -37.54 -1.86 3.81
C ALA A 74 -36.35 -2.52 4.51
N PHE A 75 -36.58 -3.13 5.67
CA PHE A 75 -35.55 -3.87 6.41
C PHE A 75 -35.04 -5.10 5.65
N ILE A 76 -35.96 -5.88 5.06
CA ILE A 76 -35.60 -7.05 4.24
C ILE A 76 -34.78 -6.61 3.01
N VAL A 77 -35.20 -5.53 2.34
CA VAL A 77 -34.47 -4.96 1.20
C VAL A 77 -33.08 -4.50 1.62
N ALA A 78 -32.94 -3.83 2.77
CA ALA A 78 -31.64 -3.41 3.29
C ALA A 78 -30.70 -4.60 3.53
N ILE A 79 -31.20 -5.69 4.11
CA ILE A 79 -30.42 -6.93 4.31
C ILE A 79 -30.01 -7.54 2.95
N LEU A 80 -30.93 -7.60 1.99
CA LEU A 80 -30.65 -8.14 0.67
C LEU A 80 -29.57 -7.32 -0.06
N VAL A 81 -29.68 -5.99 0.00
CA VAL A 81 -28.69 -5.06 -0.57
C VAL A 81 -27.33 -5.27 0.12
N ALA A 82 -27.28 -5.32 1.44
CA ALA A 82 -26.04 -5.56 2.19
C ALA A 82 -25.40 -6.91 1.81
N TYR A 83 -26.20 -7.96 1.65
CA TYR A 83 -25.74 -9.28 1.21
C TYR A 83 -25.16 -9.23 -0.21
N VAL A 84 -25.83 -8.54 -1.14
CA VAL A 84 -25.35 -8.37 -2.52
C VAL A 84 -24.04 -7.58 -2.56
N LEU A 85 -23.95 -6.45 -1.85
CA LEU A 85 -22.71 -5.65 -1.76
C LEU A 85 -21.55 -6.44 -1.17
N SER A 86 -21.80 -7.18 -0.08
CA SER A 86 -20.78 -8.03 0.54
C SER A 86 -20.22 -9.05 -0.46
N ARG A 87 -21.10 -9.72 -1.22
CA ARG A 87 -20.67 -10.73 -2.19
C ARG A 87 -20.07 -10.16 -3.47
N ARG A 88 -20.57 -9.03 -3.98
CA ARG A 88 -20.12 -8.47 -5.26
C ARG A 88 -18.95 -7.51 -5.16
N ILE A 89 -18.71 -6.92 -3.99
CA ILE A 89 -17.68 -5.89 -3.82
C ILE A 89 -16.66 -6.30 -2.76
N LEU A 90 -17.13 -6.56 -1.54
CA LEU A 90 -16.22 -6.72 -0.39
C LEU A 90 -15.32 -7.94 -0.51
N ILE A 91 -15.88 -9.10 -0.92
CA ILE A 91 -15.12 -10.35 -1.05
C ILE A 91 -14.04 -10.25 -2.16
N PRO A 92 -14.35 -9.85 -3.41
CA PRO A 92 -13.33 -9.67 -4.45
C PRO A 92 -12.23 -8.68 -4.06
N LEU A 93 -12.62 -7.55 -3.47
CA LEU A 93 -11.68 -6.51 -3.06
C LEU A 93 -10.68 -7.04 -2.01
N HIS A 94 -11.18 -7.70 -0.97
CA HIS A 94 -10.32 -8.26 0.07
C HIS A 94 -9.35 -9.32 -0.49
N ARG A 95 -9.80 -10.17 -1.42
CA ARG A 95 -8.92 -11.17 -2.07
C ARG A 95 -7.79 -10.51 -2.87
N LEU A 96 -8.09 -9.46 -3.63
CA LEU A 96 -7.09 -8.70 -4.37
C LEU A 96 -6.10 -8.03 -3.43
N THR A 97 -6.57 -7.40 -2.36
CA THR A 97 -5.69 -6.78 -1.35
C THR A 97 -4.75 -7.80 -0.72
N MET A 98 -5.26 -8.96 -0.31
CA MET A 98 -4.45 -10.03 0.28
C MET A 98 -3.42 -10.59 -0.71
N ALA A 99 -3.78 -10.72 -1.99
CA ALA A 99 -2.84 -11.16 -3.02
C ALA A 99 -1.74 -10.10 -3.26
N ALA A 100 -2.11 -8.82 -3.34
CA ALA A 100 -1.17 -7.72 -3.49
C ALA A 100 -0.19 -7.63 -2.31
N GLN A 101 -0.66 -7.80 -1.06
CA GLN A 101 0.21 -7.84 0.12
C GLN A 101 1.20 -9.01 0.09
N LYS A 102 0.81 -10.16 -0.47
CA LYS A 102 1.73 -11.29 -0.65
C LYS A 102 2.82 -10.99 -1.68
N VAL A 103 2.44 -10.37 -2.81
CA VAL A 103 3.38 -9.93 -3.85
C VAL A 103 4.35 -8.89 -3.27
N ASP A 104 3.86 -7.93 -2.49
CA ASP A 104 4.68 -6.93 -1.78
C ASP A 104 5.67 -7.57 -0.80
N GLY A 105 5.24 -8.62 -0.09
CA GLY A 105 6.10 -9.45 0.76
C GLY A 105 7.08 -10.37 0.01
N GLY A 106 7.20 -10.26 -1.31
CA GLY A 106 8.11 -11.06 -2.15
C GLY A 106 7.58 -12.43 -2.56
N SER A 107 6.36 -12.80 -2.15
CA SER A 107 5.74 -14.08 -2.51
C SER A 107 4.99 -13.98 -3.83
N LEU A 108 5.69 -14.23 -4.94
CA LEU A 108 5.08 -14.29 -6.28
C LEU A 108 4.33 -15.61 -6.55
N ASP A 109 4.56 -16.64 -5.72
CA ASP A 109 3.91 -17.95 -5.80
C ASP A 109 2.59 -18.02 -5.04
N HIS A 110 1.64 -17.23 -5.52
CA HIS A 110 0.25 -17.33 -5.09
C HIS A 110 -0.64 -17.86 -6.21
N PRO A 111 -1.73 -18.58 -5.89
CA PRO A 111 -2.72 -18.94 -6.90
C PRO A 111 -3.31 -17.67 -7.53
N PRO A 112 -3.75 -17.73 -8.81
CA PRO A 112 -4.40 -16.61 -9.46
C PRO A 112 -5.62 -16.14 -8.67
N VAL A 113 -5.82 -14.83 -8.60
CA VAL A 113 -7.04 -14.27 -8.03
C VAL A 113 -8.17 -14.53 -9.01
N VAL A 114 -9.12 -15.39 -8.63
CA VAL A 114 -10.28 -15.73 -9.47
C VAL A 114 -11.53 -15.02 -8.96
N VAL A 115 -12.12 -14.21 -9.84
CA VAL A 115 -13.43 -13.58 -9.64
C VAL A 115 -14.44 -14.27 -10.54
N GLN A 116 -15.54 -14.78 -9.97
CA GLN A 116 -16.51 -15.60 -10.70
C GLN A 116 -17.39 -14.79 -11.66
N ASN A 117 -17.67 -13.52 -11.33
CA ASN A 117 -18.50 -12.65 -12.15
C ASN A 117 -17.62 -11.98 -13.21
N LYS A 118 -18.09 -11.93 -14.46
CA LYS A 118 -17.41 -11.23 -15.56
C LYS A 118 -17.69 -9.72 -15.51
N ASP A 119 -17.30 -9.08 -14.43
CA ASP A 119 -17.41 -7.64 -14.20
C ASP A 119 -16.02 -6.98 -14.17
N GLU A 120 -15.97 -5.70 -13.82
CA GLU A 120 -14.73 -4.92 -13.73
C GLU A 120 -13.73 -5.53 -12.74
N PHE A 121 -14.19 -6.27 -11.72
CA PHE A 121 -13.29 -6.94 -10.78
C PHE A 121 -12.62 -8.17 -11.40
N ALA A 122 -13.28 -8.89 -12.31
CA ALA A 122 -12.62 -9.94 -13.08
C ALA A 122 -11.54 -9.36 -13.99
N THR A 123 -11.82 -8.26 -14.69
CA THR A 123 -10.80 -7.58 -15.50
C THR A 123 -9.61 -7.12 -14.65
N LEU A 124 -9.87 -6.53 -13.48
CA LEU A 124 -8.81 -6.13 -12.56
C LEU A 124 -7.99 -7.32 -12.05
N ALA A 125 -8.65 -8.44 -11.72
CA ALA A 125 -7.98 -9.66 -11.30
C ALA A 125 -7.11 -10.25 -12.41
N ASP A 126 -7.59 -10.25 -13.66
CA ASP A 126 -6.83 -10.71 -14.82
C ASP A 126 -5.58 -9.86 -15.06
N VAL A 127 -5.72 -8.53 -15.02
CA VAL A 127 -4.58 -7.61 -15.16
C VAL A 127 -3.58 -7.78 -14.01
N PHE A 128 -4.07 -7.92 -12.78
CA PHE A 128 -3.24 -8.19 -11.62
C PHE A 128 -2.47 -9.52 -11.78
N ASN A 129 -3.15 -10.60 -12.16
CA ASN A 129 -2.52 -11.91 -12.40
C ASN A 129 -1.47 -11.85 -13.52
N GLN A 130 -1.74 -11.11 -14.61
CA GLN A 130 -0.77 -10.90 -15.69
C GLN A 130 0.46 -10.13 -15.20
N MET A 131 0.27 -9.08 -14.41
CA MET A 131 1.37 -8.31 -13.83
C MET A 131 2.25 -9.19 -12.92
N THR A 132 1.65 -9.94 -11.99
CA THR A 132 2.39 -10.86 -11.13
C THR A 132 3.13 -11.92 -11.94
N GLY A 133 2.49 -12.48 -12.98
CA GLY A 133 3.12 -13.46 -13.85
C GLY A 133 4.34 -12.91 -14.58
N ARG A 134 4.26 -11.68 -15.11
CA ARG A 134 5.40 -11.00 -15.73
C ARG A 134 6.51 -10.69 -14.73
N LEU A 135 6.15 -10.25 -13.53
CA LEU A 135 7.11 -9.97 -12.48
C LEU A 135 7.88 -11.23 -12.08
N ARG A 136 7.22 -12.39 -11.98
CA ARG A 136 7.89 -13.67 -11.71
C ARG A 136 8.93 -13.99 -12.78
N VAL A 137 8.53 -14.02 -14.05
CA VAL A 137 9.44 -14.31 -15.17
C VAL A 137 10.62 -13.32 -15.17
N PHE A 138 10.37 -12.04 -14.91
CA PHE A 138 11.41 -11.03 -14.86
C PHE A 138 12.40 -11.24 -13.71
N VAL A 139 11.93 -11.66 -12.53
CA VAL A 139 12.79 -12.01 -11.39
C VAL A 139 13.64 -13.23 -11.73
N ASP A 140 13.04 -14.29 -12.27
CA ASP A 140 13.75 -15.52 -12.66
C ASP A 140 14.86 -15.22 -13.72
N ASP A 141 14.53 -14.42 -14.73
CA ASP A 141 15.49 -13.98 -15.76
C ASP A 141 16.64 -13.16 -15.15
N LEU A 142 16.32 -12.24 -14.23
CA LEU A 142 17.34 -11.43 -13.56
C LEU A 142 18.27 -12.28 -12.70
N GLU A 143 17.73 -13.24 -11.95
CA GLU A 143 18.54 -14.15 -11.14
C GLU A 143 19.53 -14.92 -12.01
N GLN A 144 19.05 -15.48 -13.14
CA GLN A 144 19.91 -16.19 -14.09
C GLN A 144 20.99 -15.28 -14.70
N ILE A 145 20.62 -14.07 -15.12
CA ILE A 145 21.58 -13.11 -15.68
C ILE A 145 22.63 -12.73 -14.63
N VAL A 146 22.22 -12.45 -13.39
CA VAL A 146 23.13 -12.10 -12.30
C VAL A 146 24.09 -13.25 -12.01
N GLU A 147 23.61 -14.49 -11.98
CA GLU A 147 24.45 -15.67 -11.76
C GLU A 147 25.52 -15.80 -12.85
N VAL A 148 25.11 -15.78 -14.13
CA VAL A 148 26.03 -15.89 -15.28
C VAL A 148 27.06 -14.75 -15.26
N ARG A 149 26.62 -13.51 -15.05
CA ARG A 149 27.53 -12.34 -15.05
C ARG A 149 28.47 -12.35 -13.86
N THR A 150 28.03 -12.83 -12.71
CA THR A 150 28.89 -12.99 -11.53
C THR A 150 29.95 -14.05 -11.77
N HIS A 151 29.57 -15.15 -12.42
CA HIS A 151 30.51 -16.20 -12.81
C HIS A 151 31.56 -15.70 -13.82
N ASP A 152 31.12 -15.05 -14.90
CA ASP A 152 32.00 -14.46 -15.92
C ASP A 152 32.97 -13.45 -15.30
N LEU A 153 32.48 -12.58 -14.40
CA LEU A 153 33.29 -11.60 -13.71
C LEU A 153 34.35 -12.28 -12.82
N SER A 154 33.97 -13.35 -12.12
CA SER A 154 34.91 -14.13 -11.31
C SER A 154 36.01 -14.76 -12.14
N LEU A 155 35.69 -15.30 -13.33
CA LEU A 155 36.68 -15.87 -14.24
C LEU A 155 37.60 -14.80 -14.82
N ALA A 156 37.05 -13.68 -15.28
CA ALA A 156 37.83 -12.56 -15.82
C ALA A 156 38.77 -11.97 -14.75
N LYS A 157 38.30 -11.86 -13.51
CA LYS A 157 39.12 -11.44 -12.37
C LYS A 157 40.27 -12.42 -12.12
N ALA A 158 39.99 -13.72 -12.07
CA ALA A 158 41.02 -14.73 -11.84
C ALA A 158 42.11 -14.73 -12.93
N GLU A 159 41.72 -14.54 -14.19
CA GLU A 159 42.67 -14.44 -15.30
C GLU A 159 43.51 -13.16 -15.21
N ALA A 160 42.89 -12.01 -14.89
CA ALA A 160 43.62 -10.76 -14.69
C ALA A 160 44.63 -10.86 -13.52
N GLU A 161 44.25 -11.49 -12.40
CA GLU A 161 45.15 -11.74 -11.27
C GLU A 161 46.30 -12.66 -11.66
N ARG A 162 46.03 -13.71 -12.44
CA ARG A 162 47.05 -14.62 -12.96
C ARG A 162 48.05 -13.89 -13.87
N ALA A 163 47.55 -13.09 -14.81
CA ALA A 163 48.38 -12.29 -15.70
C ALA A 163 49.26 -11.31 -14.92
N ASN A 164 48.70 -10.65 -13.91
CA ASN A 164 49.46 -9.71 -13.06
C ASN A 164 50.57 -10.41 -12.26
N LYS A 165 50.29 -11.61 -11.74
CA LYS A 165 51.30 -12.43 -11.06
C LYS A 165 52.43 -12.84 -12.01
N ILE A 166 52.12 -13.25 -13.24
CA ILE A 166 53.11 -13.61 -14.26
C ILE A 166 53.95 -12.37 -14.64
N LYS A 167 53.32 -11.21 -14.85
CA LYS A 167 54.02 -9.93 -15.12
C LYS A 167 55.03 -9.63 -14.01
N SER A 168 54.59 -9.72 -12.75
CA SER A 168 55.42 -9.44 -11.58
C SER A 168 56.61 -10.40 -11.47
N GLN A 169 56.38 -11.70 -11.66
CA GLN A 169 57.43 -12.72 -11.66
C GLN A 169 58.44 -12.52 -12.80
N PHE A 170 57.95 -12.19 -14.00
CA PHE A 170 58.79 -11.91 -15.16
C PHE A 170 59.70 -10.70 -14.92
N LEU A 171 59.16 -9.57 -14.44
CA LEU A 171 59.94 -8.36 -14.20
C LEU A 171 60.99 -8.54 -13.10
N ALA A 172 60.63 -9.24 -12.02
CA ALA A 172 61.59 -9.58 -10.96
C ALA A 172 62.74 -10.46 -11.49
N SER A 173 62.43 -11.47 -12.29
CA SER A 173 63.42 -12.37 -12.88
C SER A 173 64.34 -11.63 -13.87
N VAL A 174 63.77 -10.90 -14.83
CA VAL A 174 64.52 -10.16 -15.84
C VAL A 174 65.47 -9.15 -15.20
N SER A 175 65.03 -8.43 -14.16
CA SER A 175 65.93 -7.50 -13.48
C SER A 175 67.11 -8.20 -12.82
N HIS A 176 66.88 -9.33 -12.16
CA HIS A 176 67.98 -10.10 -11.55
C HIS A 176 68.98 -10.58 -12.61
N GLU A 177 68.48 -11.08 -13.73
CA GLU A 177 69.26 -11.54 -14.87
C GLU A 177 70.00 -10.41 -15.61
N LEU A 178 69.48 -9.18 -15.58
CA LEU A 178 70.16 -8.00 -16.16
C LEU A 178 71.17 -7.38 -15.19
N ARG A 179 70.88 -7.35 -13.88
CA ARG A 179 71.74 -6.75 -12.86
C ARG A 179 73.10 -7.44 -12.78
N THR A 180 73.12 -8.76 -12.88
CA THR A 180 74.35 -9.57 -12.76
C THR A 180 75.38 -9.26 -13.87
N PRO A 181 75.05 -9.38 -15.17
CA PRO A 181 75.99 -9.04 -16.24
C PRO A 181 76.31 -7.54 -16.30
N LEU A 182 75.34 -6.67 -15.98
CA LEU A 182 75.59 -5.22 -15.97
C LEU A 182 76.58 -4.82 -14.87
N ASN A 183 76.44 -5.39 -13.67
CA ASN A 183 77.42 -5.21 -12.59
C ASN A 183 78.79 -5.76 -12.98
N ALA A 184 78.86 -6.89 -13.69
CA ALA A 184 80.12 -7.42 -14.20
C ALA A 184 80.76 -6.44 -15.19
N ILE A 185 80.01 -5.92 -16.16
CA ILE A 185 80.48 -4.90 -17.12
C ILE A 185 81.00 -3.68 -16.36
N LEU A 186 80.21 -3.11 -15.44
CA LEU A 186 80.60 -1.95 -14.65
C LEU A 186 81.90 -2.19 -13.88
N ASN A 187 82.02 -3.33 -13.19
CA ASN A 187 83.22 -3.67 -12.43
C ASN A 187 84.45 -3.82 -13.33
N PHE A 188 84.35 -4.55 -14.45
CA PHE A 188 85.47 -4.73 -15.37
C PHE A 188 85.87 -3.42 -16.04
N THR A 189 84.90 -2.60 -16.47
CA THR A 189 85.16 -1.26 -17.02
C THR A 189 85.85 -0.37 -15.98
N GLN A 190 85.43 -0.42 -14.71
CA GLN A 190 86.05 0.31 -13.61
C GLN A 190 87.49 -0.17 -13.36
N PHE A 191 87.73 -1.49 -13.31
CA PHE A 191 89.08 -2.05 -13.11
C PHE A 191 90.05 -1.61 -14.21
N VAL A 192 89.61 -1.63 -15.47
CA VAL A 192 90.40 -1.12 -16.60
C VAL A 192 90.63 0.39 -16.47
N SER A 193 89.61 1.17 -16.12
CA SER A 193 89.72 2.63 -15.94
C SER A 193 90.72 3.02 -14.83
N THR A 194 90.78 2.23 -13.76
CA THR A 194 91.72 2.44 -12.65
C THR A 194 93.16 1.97 -12.92
N GLY A 195 93.43 1.42 -14.11
CA GLY A 195 94.75 0.92 -14.49
C GLY A 195 95.13 -0.43 -13.88
N MET A 196 94.17 -1.14 -13.27
CA MET A 196 94.41 -2.42 -12.57
C MET A 196 94.86 -3.55 -13.52
N PHE A 197 94.61 -3.41 -14.83
CA PHE A 197 95.02 -4.33 -15.89
C PHE A 197 96.07 -3.74 -16.86
N GLY A 198 96.69 -2.61 -16.53
CA GLY A 198 97.69 -1.92 -17.36
C GLY A 198 97.47 -0.41 -17.47
N GLU A 199 98.45 0.31 -18.02
CA GLU A 199 98.34 1.75 -18.21
C GLU A 199 97.26 2.11 -19.24
N VAL A 200 96.38 3.05 -18.88
CA VAL A 200 95.33 3.60 -19.73
C VAL A 200 95.59 5.09 -19.98
N ASN A 201 95.44 5.52 -21.23
CA ASN A 201 95.63 6.92 -21.60
C ASN A 201 94.40 7.79 -21.22
N PRO A 202 94.54 9.13 -21.16
CA PRO A 202 93.46 10.01 -20.73
C PRO A 202 92.15 9.86 -21.53
N LYS A 203 92.24 9.60 -22.84
CA LYS A 203 91.07 9.45 -23.72
C LYS A 203 90.35 8.12 -23.48
N GLN A 204 91.08 7.06 -23.16
CA GLN A 204 90.51 5.76 -22.75
C GLN A 204 89.76 5.89 -21.43
N VAL A 205 90.33 6.60 -20.44
CA VAL A 205 89.65 6.87 -19.16
C VAL A 205 88.34 7.62 -19.37
N GLU A 206 88.32 8.66 -20.20
CA GLU A 206 87.10 9.40 -20.55
C GLU A 206 86.01 8.49 -21.14
N MET A 207 86.36 7.65 -22.13
CA MET A 207 85.42 6.70 -22.74
C MET A 207 84.92 5.64 -21.75
N LEU A 208 85.79 5.11 -20.90
CA LEU A 208 85.41 4.11 -19.89
C LEU A 208 84.47 4.71 -18.84
N ASN A 209 84.68 5.96 -18.43
CA ASN A 209 83.79 6.65 -17.50
C ASN A 209 82.40 6.87 -18.10
N ILE A 210 82.31 7.20 -19.40
CA ILE A 210 81.01 7.29 -20.10
C ILE A 210 80.28 5.93 -20.07
N VAL A 211 80.99 4.80 -20.23
CA VAL A 211 80.39 3.47 -20.13
C VAL A 211 79.88 3.20 -18.72
N VAL A 212 80.65 3.56 -17.69
CA VAL A 212 80.26 3.42 -16.28
C VAL A 212 79.01 4.25 -15.96
N ASP A 213 78.97 5.52 -16.37
CA ASP A 213 77.84 6.41 -16.10
C ASP A 213 76.56 5.91 -16.78
N ASN A 214 76.64 5.48 -18.04
CA ASN A 214 75.51 4.89 -18.75
C ASN A 214 75.03 3.57 -18.10
N GLY A 215 75.96 2.72 -17.66
CA GLY A 215 75.61 1.48 -16.98
C GLY A 215 74.93 1.72 -15.63
N ARG A 216 75.40 2.72 -14.86
CA ARG A 216 74.74 3.14 -13.62
C ARG A 216 73.35 3.69 -13.86
N HIS A 217 73.18 4.52 -14.90
CA HIS A 217 71.88 5.06 -15.27
C HIS A 217 70.88 3.95 -15.67
N LEU A 218 71.32 2.97 -16.46
CA LEU A 218 70.49 1.81 -16.82
C LEU A 218 70.09 0.98 -15.59
N LEU A 219 71.00 0.78 -14.64
CA LEU A 219 70.71 0.06 -13.40
C LEU A 219 69.64 0.78 -12.57
N ALA A 220 69.71 2.11 -12.49
CA ALA A 220 68.69 2.93 -11.82
C ALA A 220 67.31 2.76 -12.48
N LEU A 221 67.23 2.88 -13.82
CA LEU A 221 65.98 2.67 -14.56
C LEU A 221 65.38 1.28 -14.37
N ILE A 222 66.22 0.24 -14.32
CA ILE A 222 65.77 -1.13 -14.06
C ILE A 222 65.19 -1.26 -12.65
N ASN A 223 65.81 -0.62 -11.64
CA ASN A 223 65.28 -0.61 -10.28
C ASN A 223 63.94 0.13 -10.19
N ASP A 224 63.83 1.30 -10.83
CA ASP A 224 62.60 2.10 -10.82
C ASP A 224 61.41 1.31 -11.39
N ILE A 225 61.60 0.59 -12.51
CA ILE A 225 60.56 -0.27 -13.11
C ILE A 225 60.14 -1.40 -12.16
N LEU A 226 61.09 -1.94 -11.40
CA LEU A 226 60.84 -3.02 -10.46
C LEU A 226 60.07 -2.54 -9.23
N ASP A 227 60.42 -1.37 -8.73
CA ASP A 227 59.74 -0.76 -7.59
C ASP A 227 58.29 -0.40 -7.95
N VAL A 228 58.04 0.14 -9.15
CA VAL A 228 56.66 0.32 -9.68
C VAL A 228 55.91 -1.02 -9.71
N SER A 229 56.57 -2.09 -10.15
CA SER A 229 55.94 -3.42 -10.24
C SER A 229 55.61 -4.01 -8.85
N LYS A 230 56.46 -3.76 -7.84
CA LYS A 230 56.18 -4.15 -6.45
C LYS A 230 55.02 -3.36 -5.85
N ILE A 231 54.91 -2.07 -6.17
CA ILE A 231 53.80 -1.21 -5.75
C ILE A 231 52.48 -1.72 -6.35
N GLU A 232 52.43 -1.97 -7.66
CA GLU A 232 51.25 -2.52 -8.35
C GLU A 232 50.82 -3.89 -7.79
N ALA A 233 51.77 -4.69 -7.31
CA ALA A 233 51.52 -5.99 -6.69
C ALA A 233 51.20 -5.90 -5.18
N GLY A 234 51.26 -4.71 -4.56
CA GLY A 234 51.09 -4.53 -3.12
C GLY A 234 52.19 -5.18 -2.27
N ALA A 235 53.36 -5.45 -2.85
CA ALA A 235 54.47 -6.18 -2.22
C ALA A 235 55.60 -5.24 -1.76
N LEU A 236 55.31 -3.96 -1.54
CA LEU A 236 56.28 -3.00 -1.03
C LEU A 236 56.39 -3.15 0.50
N ASP A 237 57.50 -3.72 0.97
CA ASP A 237 57.81 -3.73 2.40
C ASP A 237 58.31 -2.34 2.81
N LEU A 238 57.47 -1.62 3.56
CA LEU A 238 57.84 -0.35 4.18
C LEU A 238 58.52 -0.64 5.51
N PHE A 239 59.79 -0.27 5.63
CA PHE A 239 60.50 -0.27 6.89
C PHE A 239 60.43 1.14 7.47
N LEU A 240 59.76 1.27 8.62
CA LEU A 240 59.86 2.47 9.45
C LEU A 240 61.20 2.42 10.17
N GLU A 241 62.10 3.34 9.83
CA GLU A 241 63.33 3.56 10.57
C GLU A 241 63.00 4.52 11.72
N ASP A 242 62.97 4.01 12.96
CA ASP A 242 62.87 4.82 14.15
C ASP A 242 64.19 5.61 14.30
N ASP A 243 64.11 6.94 14.52
CA ASP A 243 65.22 7.94 14.57
C ASP A 243 65.70 8.57 13.25
N VAL A 244 64.82 8.81 12.27
CA VAL A 244 65.11 9.84 11.24
C VAL A 244 64.83 11.24 11.83
N ASP A 245 65.86 11.93 12.28
CA ASP A 245 65.78 13.33 12.72
C ASP A 245 65.60 14.22 11.48
N VAL A 246 64.34 14.58 11.16
CA VAL A 246 63.98 15.34 9.95
C VAL A 246 64.30 16.85 10.09
N ILE A 247 65.22 17.24 10.98
CA ILE A 247 65.53 18.66 11.22
C ILE A 247 67.05 18.89 11.33
N THR A 248 67.74 18.88 10.19
CA THR A 248 68.89 19.77 9.97
C THR A 248 68.98 20.18 8.51
N GLU A 249 68.23 21.21 8.12
CA GLU A 249 68.70 22.31 7.27
C GLU A 249 67.58 23.37 7.17
N ILE A 250 67.73 24.44 7.95
CA ILE A 250 67.25 25.80 7.59
C ILE A 250 68.48 26.69 7.56
#